data_AF-A0A7J5EWT8-F1
#
_entry.id   AF-A0A7J5EWT8-F1
#
_cell.length_a   1.000
_cell.length_b   1.000
_cell.length_c   1.000
_cell.angle_alpha   90.00
_cell.angle_beta   90.00
_cell.angle_gamma   90.00
#
_symmetry.space_group_name_H-M   'P 1'
#
loop_
_entity.id
_entity.type
_entity.pdbx_description
1 polymer ?
#
loop_
_entity_poly.entity_id
_entity_poly.type
_entity_poly.pdbx_seq_one_letter_code
_entity_poly.pdbx_strand_id
1 'polypeptide(L)'
;MVPLFWAASAAAQASPRLPCAATEASSDAAIDVDGMLDDWDGVDKARAGSNAPDASFDVRCLFDGSRLYLSLDVRDERVSRAGKTPAGEDRVEITLAAGKAKGLVITAFPGKDRAAPKRLVGGKAAPRWLSIEDTLQPRGFSVELVLPLAQVPGWGPSVPELAASVTFHDTDVPRLAISENTIPWTGTLALGNADATFAAALAALKVKKGQLTLDATADLDPTRPGPERVIAGGTGAALVTDTIGFVSFPAAKAADVGKPELVDLAGDGRKHLAVKVRQRGGGGARDVLVIYGARDGKLYEVQTIEVGKEAGGNKLTSTYAFESAKKWKQARGAKRVLVIKAGPAVGWDEDTYHEAPAPDAEPIHVPWDDDRIGGVYWLTRDGTLTSAVIKR
;
A
#
# COMPACT_ATOMS: atom_id res chain seq x y z
N MET A 1 -25.50 12.33 42.94
CA MET A 1 -25.65 12.26 41.47
C MET A 1 -24.36 12.80 40.87
N VAL A 2 -23.51 11.92 40.34
CA VAL A 2 -22.28 12.30 39.63
C VAL A 2 -22.59 12.20 38.13
N PRO A 3 -22.40 13.24 37.32
CA PRO A 3 -22.67 13.16 35.90
C PRO A 3 -21.59 12.32 35.23
N LEU A 4 -22.01 11.27 34.51
CA LEU A 4 -21.16 10.54 33.59
C LEU A 4 -20.94 11.42 32.35
N PHE A 5 -19.71 11.90 32.15
CA PHE A 5 -19.31 12.48 30.87
C PHE A 5 -18.94 11.33 29.92
N TRP A 6 -19.73 11.18 28.85
CA TRP A 6 -19.36 10.36 27.70
C TRP A 6 -18.29 11.10 26.90
N ALA A 7 -17.07 10.54 26.86
CA ALA A 7 -16.08 10.95 25.89
C ALA A 7 -16.51 10.44 24.50
N ALA A 8 -16.96 11.35 23.64
CA ALA A 8 -17.16 11.03 22.24
C ALA A 8 -15.78 10.76 21.60
N SER A 9 -15.55 9.52 21.15
CA SER A 9 -14.41 9.21 20.28
C SER A 9 -14.54 10.00 18.99
N ALA A 10 -13.64 10.96 18.77
CA ALA A 10 -13.50 11.62 17.47
C ALA A 10 -13.13 10.56 16.42
N ALA A 11 -14.01 10.34 15.45
CA ALA A 11 -13.69 9.50 14.30
C ALA A 11 -12.53 10.14 13.54
N ALA A 12 -11.44 9.39 13.33
CA ALA A 12 -10.34 9.84 12.50
C ALA A 12 -10.87 10.16 11.10
N GLN A 13 -10.78 11.43 10.70
CA GLN A 13 -11.19 11.86 9.37
C GLN A 13 -10.26 11.19 8.35
N ALA A 14 -10.84 10.52 7.35
CA ALA A 14 -10.04 9.87 6.31
C ALA A 14 -9.20 10.93 5.59
N SER A 15 -7.91 10.63 5.36
CA SER A 15 -7.03 11.53 4.64
C SER A 15 -7.62 11.83 3.24
N PRO A 16 -7.61 13.10 2.80
CA PRO A 16 -8.09 13.47 1.48
C PRO A 16 -7.29 12.74 0.39
N ARG A 17 -7.98 12.36 -0.68
CA ARG A 17 -7.41 11.67 -1.84
C ARG A 17 -7.64 12.53 -3.08
N LEU A 18 -6.56 12.87 -3.78
CA LEU A 18 -6.56 13.68 -5.00
C LEU A 18 -6.29 12.77 -6.22
N PRO A 19 -7.25 12.60 -7.14
CA PRO A 19 -7.01 11.91 -8.39
C PRO A 19 -5.97 12.64 -9.25
N CYS A 20 -4.97 11.90 -9.74
CA CYS A 20 -4.04 12.38 -10.75
C CYS A 20 -4.45 11.80 -12.09
N ALA A 21 -5.11 12.60 -12.92
CA ALA A 21 -5.59 12.13 -14.21
C ALA A 21 -4.40 11.66 -15.09
N ALA A 22 -4.63 10.59 -15.85
CA ALA A 22 -3.66 10.12 -16.83
C ALA A 22 -3.56 11.15 -17.96
N THR A 23 -2.34 11.47 -18.36
CA THR A 23 -2.05 12.33 -19.51
C THR A 23 -1.16 11.60 -20.51
N GLU A 24 -1.30 11.93 -21.79
CA GLU A 24 -0.50 11.33 -22.86
C GLU A 24 0.98 11.73 -22.71
N ALA A 25 1.89 10.75 -22.82
CA ALA A 25 3.33 10.96 -22.70
C ALA A 25 3.98 11.58 -23.96
N SER A 26 3.18 12.22 -24.82
CA SER A 26 3.61 12.69 -26.14
C SER A 26 4.74 13.73 -26.04
N SER A 27 5.56 13.85 -27.09
CA SER A 27 6.67 14.81 -27.19
C SER A 27 6.24 16.28 -27.12
N ASP A 28 4.94 16.53 -27.27
CA ASP A 28 4.29 17.76 -26.84
C ASP A 28 3.71 17.44 -25.45
N ALA A 29 4.47 17.76 -24.39
CA ALA A 29 4.02 17.54 -23.03
C ALA A 29 2.67 18.26 -22.84
N ALA A 30 1.67 17.59 -22.26
CA ALA A 30 0.36 18.20 -22.04
C ALA A 30 0.39 19.38 -21.05
N ILE A 31 1.50 19.56 -20.33
CA ILE A 31 1.79 20.68 -19.43
C ILE A 31 3.19 21.19 -19.77
N ASP A 32 3.32 22.45 -20.14
CA ASP A 32 4.59 23.17 -20.10
C ASP A 32 4.89 23.57 -18.65
N VAL A 33 6.13 23.39 -18.20
CA VAL A 33 6.50 23.73 -16.82
C VAL A 33 7.17 25.09 -16.87
N ASP A 34 6.37 26.14 -16.79
CA ASP A 34 6.81 27.54 -16.88
C ASP A 34 6.35 28.39 -15.68
N GLY A 35 5.69 27.76 -14.73
CA GLY A 35 5.09 28.37 -13.55
C GLY A 35 3.67 28.91 -13.80
N MET A 36 3.12 28.84 -15.01
CA MET A 36 1.77 29.30 -15.33
C MET A 36 0.73 28.23 -14.98
N LEU A 37 -0.55 28.58 -15.01
CA LEU A 37 -1.65 27.69 -14.59
C LEU A 37 -2.68 27.45 -15.70
N ASP A 38 -2.40 27.92 -16.90
CA ASP A 38 -3.28 27.82 -18.08
C ASP A 38 -3.43 26.37 -18.57
N ASP A 39 -2.37 25.57 -18.50
CA ASP A 39 -2.42 24.15 -18.85
C ASP A 39 -3.18 23.27 -17.83
N TRP A 40 -3.56 23.85 -16.68
CA TRP A 40 -4.22 23.14 -15.58
C TRP A 40 -5.74 23.35 -15.52
N ASP A 41 -6.32 23.99 -16.54
CA ASP A 41 -7.76 24.18 -16.60
C ASP A 41 -8.49 22.82 -16.67
N GLY A 42 -9.60 22.72 -15.95
CA GLY A 42 -10.38 21.47 -15.84
C GLY A 42 -9.73 20.33 -15.02
N VAL A 43 -8.49 20.49 -14.52
CA VAL A 43 -7.85 19.47 -13.67
C VAL A 43 -8.38 19.57 -12.23
N ASP A 44 -8.79 18.42 -11.68
CA ASP A 44 -9.25 18.30 -10.30
C ASP A 44 -8.22 18.82 -9.30
N LYS A 45 -8.71 19.46 -8.24
CA LYS A 45 -7.85 20.11 -7.24
C LYS A 45 -8.27 19.83 -5.81
N ALA A 46 -7.29 19.75 -4.92
CA ALA A 46 -7.47 19.75 -3.48
C ALA A 46 -7.09 21.11 -2.91
N ARG A 47 -7.96 21.71 -2.09
CA ARG A 47 -7.68 22.97 -1.39
C ARG A 47 -7.17 22.72 0.02
N ALA A 48 -6.20 23.51 0.45
CA ALA A 48 -5.83 23.67 1.85
C ALA A 48 -5.86 25.14 2.27
N GLY A 49 -6.09 25.36 3.56
CA GLY A 49 -6.40 26.68 4.11
C GLY A 49 -7.89 27.00 4.09
N SER A 50 -8.22 28.23 4.50
CA SER A 50 -9.60 28.70 4.53
C SER A 50 -10.05 29.24 3.16
N ASN A 51 -11.28 29.74 3.05
CA ASN A 51 -11.73 30.48 1.87
C ASN A 51 -11.29 31.97 1.89
N ALA A 52 -10.46 32.37 2.87
CA ALA A 52 -9.88 33.70 2.89
C ALA A 52 -8.97 33.89 1.65
N PRO A 53 -8.82 35.15 1.19
CA PRO A 53 -7.93 35.47 0.07
C PRO A 53 -6.45 35.29 0.41
N ASP A 54 -6.14 35.12 1.69
CA ASP A 54 -4.81 34.91 2.27
C ASP A 54 -4.66 33.45 2.76
N ALA A 55 -3.42 32.96 2.79
CA ALA A 55 -3.02 31.74 3.45
C ALA A 55 -3.83 30.51 3.01
N SER A 56 -3.88 30.28 1.70
CA SER A 56 -4.46 29.06 1.13
C SER A 56 -3.74 28.63 -0.15
N PHE A 57 -3.93 27.38 -0.56
CA PHE A 57 -3.45 26.93 -1.86
C PHE A 57 -4.33 25.82 -2.43
N ASP A 58 -4.27 25.66 -3.76
CA ASP A 58 -4.81 24.50 -4.45
C ASP A 58 -3.67 23.61 -4.96
N VAL A 59 -3.79 22.30 -4.78
CA VAL A 59 -2.92 21.27 -5.37
C VAL A 59 -3.65 20.61 -6.52
N ARG A 60 -3.00 20.48 -7.67
CA ARG A 60 -3.44 19.64 -8.80
C ARG A 60 -2.37 18.64 -9.15
N CYS A 61 -2.77 17.59 -9.84
CA CYS A 61 -1.89 16.47 -10.16
C CYS A 61 -2.24 15.83 -11.51
N LEU A 62 -1.23 15.52 -12.30
CA LEU A 62 -1.32 14.67 -13.50
C LEU A 62 -0.19 13.64 -13.51
N PHE A 63 -0.36 12.56 -14.28
CA PHE A 63 0.57 11.45 -14.35
C PHE A 63 0.60 10.82 -15.74
N ASP A 64 1.78 10.48 -16.26
CA ASP A 64 1.94 9.92 -17.62
C ASP A 64 2.46 8.47 -17.67
N GLY A 65 2.50 7.76 -16.53
CA GLY A 65 3.15 6.45 -16.41
C GLY A 65 4.54 6.51 -15.78
N SER A 66 5.30 7.58 -16.04
CA SER A 66 6.71 7.70 -15.68
C SER A 66 7.06 8.97 -14.91
N ARG A 67 6.25 10.02 -15.07
CA ARG A 67 6.41 11.34 -14.48
C ARG A 67 5.15 11.74 -13.74
N LEU A 68 5.36 12.46 -12.66
CA LEU A 68 4.33 13.13 -11.88
C LEU A 68 4.47 14.63 -12.12
N TYR A 69 3.33 15.25 -12.44
CA TYR A 69 3.16 16.67 -12.64
C TYR A 69 2.37 17.20 -11.45
N LEU A 70 2.84 18.29 -10.83
CA LEU A 70 2.09 18.97 -9.77
C LEU A 70 2.03 20.47 -10.06
N SER A 71 0.87 21.07 -9.82
CA SER A 71 0.74 22.53 -9.68
C SER A 71 0.30 22.89 -8.27
N LEU A 72 0.84 23.98 -7.76
CA LEU A 72 0.39 24.67 -6.56
C LEU A 72 -0.03 26.09 -6.96
N ASP A 73 -1.28 26.45 -6.68
CA ASP A 73 -1.79 27.83 -6.82
C ASP A 73 -1.91 28.42 -5.41
N VAL A 74 -0.90 29.19 -4.99
CA VAL A 74 -0.80 29.76 -3.65
C VAL A 74 -1.43 31.15 -3.62
N ARG A 75 -2.31 31.34 -2.63
CA ARG A 75 -3.01 32.60 -2.37
C ARG A 75 -2.42 33.25 -1.14
N ASP A 76 -1.94 34.46 -1.35
CA ASP A 76 -1.13 35.23 -0.42
C ASP A 76 -1.13 36.69 -0.93
N GLU A 77 -1.51 37.66 -0.09
CA GLU A 77 -1.47 39.07 -0.43
C GLU A 77 -0.05 39.60 -0.67
N ARG A 78 0.95 38.92 -0.10
CA ARG A 78 2.30 39.45 -0.03
C ARG A 78 3.37 38.36 0.10
N VAL A 79 3.87 37.99 -1.07
CA VAL A 79 5.09 37.18 -1.18
C VAL A 79 6.32 37.86 -0.53
N SER A 80 7.07 37.16 0.29
CA SER A 80 8.15 37.64 1.13
C SER A 80 9.40 36.80 0.93
N ARG A 81 10.43 37.43 0.33
CA ARG A 81 11.72 36.79 0.01
C ARG A 81 12.93 37.52 0.62
N ALA A 82 12.69 38.30 1.69
CA ALA A 82 13.69 39.17 2.31
C ALA A 82 14.24 38.63 3.65
N GLY A 83 13.88 37.39 4.02
CA GLY A 83 14.37 36.74 5.23
C GLY A 83 15.88 36.51 5.22
N LYS A 84 16.51 36.52 6.41
CA LYS A 84 17.92 36.10 6.57
C LYS A 84 18.05 34.57 6.65
N THR A 85 16.95 33.89 6.92
CA THR A 85 16.87 32.44 7.06
C THR A 85 15.69 31.93 6.22
N PRO A 86 15.71 30.65 5.80
CA PRO A 86 14.58 30.04 5.09
C PRO A 86 13.24 30.16 5.81
N ALA A 87 13.25 30.18 7.14
CA ALA A 87 12.04 30.31 7.97
C ALA A 87 11.41 31.71 7.91
N GLY A 88 12.17 32.72 7.47
CA GLY A 88 11.71 34.09 7.28
C GLY A 88 11.27 34.40 5.84
N GLU A 89 11.05 33.38 5.01
CA GLU A 89 10.67 33.52 3.60
C GLU A 89 9.48 32.62 3.28
N ASP A 90 8.65 33.09 2.34
CA ASP A 90 7.58 32.31 1.77
C ASP A 90 8.12 31.18 0.92
N ARG A 91 7.54 30.01 1.14
CA ARG A 91 7.94 28.79 0.47
C ARG A 91 6.86 27.73 0.57
N VAL A 92 6.93 26.79 -0.36
CA VAL A 92 6.19 25.55 -0.31
C VAL A 92 7.16 24.39 -0.05
N GLU A 93 6.77 23.48 0.83
CA GLU A 93 7.44 22.20 1.05
C GLU A 93 6.53 21.06 0.62
N ILE A 94 7.02 20.23 -0.28
CA ILE A 94 6.29 19.09 -0.87
C ILE A 94 7.04 17.82 -0.47
N THR A 95 6.36 16.90 0.20
CA THR A 95 6.89 15.59 0.57
C THR A 95 6.14 14.49 -0.17
N LEU A 96 6.86 13.59 -0.84
CA LEU A 96 6.30 12.46 -1.60
C LEU A 96 6.93 11.14 -1.18
N ALA A 97 6.11 10.10 -0.98
CA ALA A 97 6.58 8.76 -0.67
C ALA A 97 5.62 7.69 -1.22
N ALA A 98 6.18 6.52 -1.57
CA ALA A 98 5.40 5.31 -1.81
C ALA A 98 5.59 4.31 -0.67
N GLY A 99 4.48 3.71 -0.22
CA GLY A 99 4.48 2.76 0.88
C GLY A 99 5.03 3.36 2.19
N LYS A 100 6.01 2.68 2.80
CA LYS A 100 6.64 3.10 4.08
C LYS A 100 8.02 3.75 3.90
N ALA A 101 8.39 4.11 2.67
CA ALA A 101 9.69 4.71 2.41
C ALA A 101 9.79 6.11 3.05
N LYS A 102 11.02 6.55 3.33
CA LYS A 102 11.28 7.93 3.76
C LYS A 102 10.99 8.86 2.58
N GLY A 103 10.16 9.87 2.77
CA GLY A 103 9.73 10.76 1.69
C GLY A 103 10.84 11.61 1.07
N LEU A 104 10.68 11.90 -0.22
CA LEU A 104 11.41 12.91 -0.97
C LEU A 104 10.84 14.29 -0.61
N VAL A 105 11.68 15.18 -0.08
CA VAL A 105 11.29 16.55 0.29
C VAL A 105 11.79 17.52 -0.75
N ILE A 106 10.88 18.26 -1.36
CA ILE A 106 11.12 19.34 -2.33
C ILE A 106 10.71 20.65 -1.67
N THR A 107 11.54 21.69 -1.77
CA THR A 107 11.21 23.03 -1.26
C THR A 107 11.37 24.04 -2.38
N ALA A 108 10.34 24.84 -2.64
CA ALA A 108 10.37 25.91 -3.63
C ALA A 108 10.10 27.26 -2.98
N PHE A 109 10.96 28.23 -3.29
CA PHE A 109 10.81 29.62 -2.88
C PHE A 109 10.57 30.46 -4.15
N PRO A 110 9.45 31.21 -4.26
CA PRO A 110 9.07 31.91 -5.48
C PRO A 110 9.94 33.13 -5.75
N GLY A 111 10.31 33.38 -6.99
CA GLY A 111 11.00 34.60 -7.40
C GLY A 111 10.18 35.84 -7.09
N LYS A 112 10.82 36.87 -6.53
CA LYS A 112 10.19 38.17 -6.29
C LYS A 112 11.21 39.30 -6.31
N ASP A 113 10.90 40.37 -7.05
CA ASP A 113 11.75 41.56 -7.18
C ASP A 113 13.19 41.21 -7.58
N ARG A 114 14.15 41.33 -6.64
CA ARG A 114 15.57 40.99 -6.84
C ARG A 114 15.97 39.64 -6.27
N ALA A 115 15.05 38.93 -5.62
CA ALA A 115 15.29 37.59 -5.09
C ALA A 115 14.94 36.56 -6.17
N ALA A 116 15.97 35.90 -6.70
CA ALA A 116 15.79 34.80 -7.63
C ALA A 116 15.04 33.62 -6.96
N PRO A 117 14.32 32.81 -7.75
CA PRO A 117 13.71 31.60 -7.24
C PRO A 117 14.77 30.64 -6.69
N LYS A 118 14.40 29.87 -5.67
CA LYS A 118 15.28 28.88 -5.04
C LYS A 118 14.56 27.55 -4.93
N ARG A 119 15.23 26.49 -5.37
CA ARG A 119 14.64 25.14 -5.49
C ARG A 119 15.55 24.15 -4.78
N LEU A 120 15.00 23.39 -3.85
CA LEU A 120 15.76 22.44 -3.04
C LEU A 120 15.16 21.04 -3.08
N VAL A 121 16.02 20.03 -2.97
CA VAL A 121 15.68 18.63 -2.69
C VAL A 121 16.50 18.15 -1.51
N GLY A 122 15.85 17.74 -0.43
CA GLY A 122 16.51 17.33 0.81
C GLY A 122 17.47 18.40 1.36
N GLY A 123 17.11 19.68 1.20
CA GLY A 123 17.91 20.83 1.64
C GLY A 123 19.09 21.21 0.74
N LYS A 124 19.30 20.53 -0.38
CA LYS A 124 20.34 20.85 -1.38
C LYS A 124 19.73 21.42 -2.65
N ALA A 125 20.51 22.09 -3.49
CA ALA A 125 20.03 22.60 -4.78
C ALA A 125 19.34 21.50 -5.60
N ALA A 126 18.22 21.84 -6.24
CA ALA A 126 17.44 20.90 -7.04
C ALA A 126 18.30 20.27 -8.16
N PRO A 127 18.21 18.95 -8.36
CA PRO A 127 18.95 18.25 -9.40
C PRO A 127 18.32 18.45 -10.78
N ARG A 128 19.10 18.24 -11.85
CA ARG A 128 18.67 18.43 -13.25
C ARG A 128 17.50 17.55 -13.71
N TRP A 129 17.23 16.45 -13.01
CA TRP A 129 16.10 15.58 -13.35
C TRP A 129 14.76 16.12 -12.87
N LEU A 130 14.77 17.17 -12.03
CA LEU A 130 13.58 17.82 -11.49
C LEU A 130 13.40 19.17 -12.15
N SER A 131 12.29 19.36 -12.87
CA SER A 131 11.88 20.69 -13.33
C SER A 131 10.96 21.29 -12.28
N ILE A 132 11.27 22.52 -11.85
CA ILE A 132 10.41 23.32 -10.97
C ILE A 132 10.47 24.74 -11.50
N GLU A 133 9.32 25.29 -11.85
CA GLU A 133 9.16 26.69 -12.22
C GLU A 133 8.09 27.35 -11.35
N ASP A 134 8.15 28.66 -11.29
CA ASP A 134 7.29 29.47 -10.44
C ASP A 134 7.02 30.82 -11.09
N THR A 135 5.82 31.33 -10.90
CA THR A 135 5.40 32.63 -11.44
C THR A 135 4.55 33.38 -10.43
N LEU A 136 4.76 34.70 -10.34
CA LEU A 136 3.90 35.57 -9.53
C LEU A 136 2.50 35.65 -10.15
N GLN A 137 1.50 35.42 -9.32
CA GLN A 137 0.08 35.46 -9.69
C GLN A 137 -0.55 36.75 -9.15
N PRO A 138 -1.69 37.22 -9.72
CA PRO A 138 -2.36 38.41 -9.21
C PRO A 138 -2.75 38.38 -7.72
N ARG A 139 -2.81 37.19 -7.12
CA ARG A 139 -3.18 36.97 -5.71
C ARG A 139 -2.20 36.05 -4.97
N GLY A 140 -0.92 36.04 -5.35
CA GLY A 140 0.09 35.21 -4.71
C GLY A 140 1.12 34.72 -5.72
N PHE A 141 1.34 33.41 -5.78
CA PHE A 141 2.27 32.80 -6.72
C PHE A 141 1.86 31.36 -7.03
N SER A 142 2.38 30.83 -8.12
CA SER A 142 2.22 29.44 -8.50
C SER A 142 3.57 28.73 -8.51
N VAL A 143 3.54 27.43 -8.28
CA VAL A 143 4.67 26.52 -8.46
C VAL A 143 4.21 25.35 -9.28
N GLU A 144 4.94 25.07 -10.34
CA GLU A 144 4.77 23.86 -11.14
C GLU A 144 6.01 23.00 -11.04
N LEU A 145 5.82 21.68 -11.08
CA LEU A 145 6.94 20.77 -11.17
C LEU A 145 6.63 19.52 -11.97
N VAL A 146 7.69 18.97 -12.54
CA VAL A 146 7.70 17.66 -13.17
C VAL A 146 8.83 16.83 -12.58
N LEU A 147 8.47 15.68 -12.03
CA LEU A 147 9.40 14.76 -11.40
C LEU A 147 9.28 13.35 -12.00
N PRO A 148 10.39 12.71 -12.37
CA PRO A 148 10.38 11.29 -12.71
C PRO A 148 10.03 10.47 -11.47
N LEU A 149 9.00 9.64 -11.55
CA LEU A 149 8.52 8.85 -10.42
C LEU A 149 9.54 7.82 -9.91
N ALA A 150 10.47 7.40 -10.77
CA ALA A 150 11.63 6.60 -10.38
C ALA A 150 12.49 7.26 -9.27
N GLN A 151 12.36 8.58 -9.06
CA GLN A 151 13.04 9.30 -7.99
C GLN A 151 12.24 9.34 -6.68
N VAL A 152 10.97 8.94 -6.69
CA VAL A 152 10.14 8.87 -5.48
C VAL A 152 10.51 7.61 -4.70
N PRO A 153 10.94 7.74 -3.43
CA PRO A 153 11.32 6.60 -2.61
C PRO A 153 10.17 5.58 -2.47
N GLY A 154 10.51 4.31 -2.71
CA GLY A 154 9.56 3.19 -2.65
C GLY A 154 8.66 3.05 -3.88
N TRP A 155 8.77 3.94 -4.88
CA TRP A 155 7.94 3.86 -6.07
C TRP A 155 8.37 2.71 -6.98
N GLY A 156 7.39 2.16 -7.66
CA GLY A 156 7.57 1.41 -8.89
C GLY A 156 6.25 1.37 -9.68
N PRO A 157 6.24 0.81 -10.90
CA PRO A 157 5.09 0.88 -11.80
C PRO A 157 3.80 0.27 -11.23
N SER A 158 3.92 -0.60 -10.22
CA SER A 158 2.78 -1.21 -9.54
C SER A 158 2.10 -0.30 -8.50
N VAL A 159 2.73 0.81 -8.12
CA VAL A 159 2.26 1.68 -7.03
C VAL A 159 1.05 2.49 -7.50
N PRO A 160 -0.16 2.27 -6.93
CA PRO A 160 -1.36 2.93 -7.42
C PRO A 160 -1.56 4.33 -6.84
N GLU A 161 -0.84 4.66 -5.77
CA GLU A 161 -0.98 5.94 -5.07
C GLU A 161 0.29 6.33 -4.31
N LEU A 162 0.53 7.63 -4.20
CA LEU A 162 1.61 8.21 -3.41
C LEU A 162 1.05 8.90 -2.17
N ALA A 163 1.71 8.72 -1.03
CA ALA A 163 1.50 9.61 0.10
C ALA A 163 2.13 10.97 -0.22
N ALA A 164 1.38 12.05 0.02
CA ALA A 164 1.80 13.40 -0.26
C ALA A 164 1.48 14.35 0.91
N SER A 165 2.41 15.25 1.18
CA SER A 165 2.17 16.41 2.04
C SER A 165 2.67 17.65 1.34
N VAL A 166 1.88 18.72 1.37
CA VAL A 166 2.26 20.04 0.89
C VAL A 166 2.05 21.02 2.02
N THR A 167 3.06 21.82 2.32
CA THR A 167 2.99 22.84 3.35
C THR A 167 3.38 24.18 2.77
N PHE A 168 2.46 25.14 2.76
CA PHE A 168 2.77 26.54 2.50
C PHE A 168 3.18 27.21 3.81
N HIS A 169 4.32 27.88 3.79
CA HIS A 169 4.80 28.71 4.88
C HIS A 169 4.67 30.16 4.47
N ASP A 170 3.81 30.88 5.17
CA ASP A 170 3.47 32.29 4.94
C ASP A 170 4.19 33.16 5.98
N THR A 171 4.87 34.21 5.52
CA THR A 171 5.80 35.04 6.27
C THR A 171 5.76 36.53 5.87
N ASP A 172 4.79 37.25 6.41
CA ASP A 172 4.63 38.69 6.19
C ASP A 172 5.66 39.59 6.88
N VAL A 173 6.23 39.13 8.01
CA VAL A 173 7.19 39.86 8.83
C VAL A 173 8.57 39.16 8.83
N PRO A 174 9.37 39.34 7.75
CA PRO A 174 10.65 38.63 7.57
C PRO A 174 11.72 38.91 8.65
N ARG A 175 11.52 39.93 9.51
CA ARG A 175 12.43 40.26 10.61
C ARG A 175 12.40 39.24 11.76
N LEU A 176 11.32 38.50 11.91
CA LEU A 176 11.15 37.56 13.03
C LEU A 176 11.73 36.17 12.75
N ALA A 177 12.15 35.89 11.50
CA ALA A 177 12.72 34.61 11.08
C ALA A 177 11.86 33.38 11.45
N ILE A 178 10.54 33.57 11.49
CA ILE A 178 9.51 32.56 11.73
C ILE A 178 8.41 32.75 10.68
N SER A 179 7.78 31.65 10.27
CA SER A 179 6.55 31.70 9.47
C SER A 179 5.38 32.03 10.39
N GLU A 180 4.53 32.97 9.96
CA GLU A 180 3.35 33.42 10.71
C GLU A 180 2.25 32.38 10.62
N ASN A 181 1.98 31.93 9.40
CA ASN A 181 1.05 30.85 9.15
C ASN A 181 1.77 29.67 8.49
N THR A 182 1.26 28.48 8.78
CA THR A 182 1.67 27.25 8.11
C THR A 182 0.40 26.52 7.71
N ILE A 183 0.23 26.35 6.40
CA ILE A 183 -0.98 25.81 5.80
C ILE A 183 -0.62 24.41 5.30
N PRO A 184 -1.04 23.34 5.99
CA PRO A 184 -0.75 21.98 5.56
C PRO A 184 -1.89 21.40 4.71
N TRP A 185 -1.51 20.62 3.70
CA TRP A 185 -2.33 19.60 3.07
C TRP A 185 -1.62 18.27 3.23
N THR A 186 -2.30 17.24 3.74
CA THR A 186 -1.78 15.87 3.77
C THR A 186 -2.81 14.95 3.15
N GLY A 187 -2.41 14.16 2.16
CA GLY A 187 -3.33 13.28 1.45
C GLY A 187 -2.63 12.19 0.66
N THR A 188 -3.39 11.53 -0.21
CA THR A 188 -2.84 10.60 -1.21
C THR A 188 -3.10 11.10 -2.62
N LEU A 189 -2.11 10.93 -3.49
CA LEU A 189 -2.19 11.16 -4.94
C LEU A 189 -2.50 9.83 -5.62
N ALA A 190 -3.69 9.69 -6.20
CA ALA A 190 -4.09 8.46 -6.89
C ALA A 190 -3.61 8.50 -8.35
N LEU A 191 -2.65 7.65 -8.71
CA LEU A 191 -1.98 7.71 -10.02
C LEU A 191 -2.82 7.03 -11.11
N GLY A 192 -3.26 7.81 -12.11
CA GLY A 192 -3.85 7.31 -13.36
C GLY A 192 -5.06 6.39 -13.16
N ASN A 193 -5.06 5.26 -13.89
CA ASN A 193 -6.15 4.28 -13.92
C ASN A 193 -6.32 3.47 -12.63
N ALA A 194 -5.63 3.80 -11.53
CA ALA A 194 -5.75 3.07 -10.26
C ALA A 194 -7.21 2.85 -9.84
N ASP A 195 -8.08 3.84 -10.05
CA ASP A 195 -9.51 3.72 -9.75
C ASP A 195 -10.27 2.83 -10.74
N ALA A 196 -9.96 2.91 -12.03
CA ALA A 196 -10.55 2.05 -13.05
C ALA A 196 -10.12 0.59 -12.85
N THR A 197 -8.83 0.33 -12.61
CA THR A 197 -8.28 -1.00 -12.34
C THR A 197 -8.84 -1.56 -11.03
N PHE A 198 -8.94 -0.75 -9.98
CA PHE A 198 -9.58 -1.16 -8.72
C PHE A 198 -11.07 -1.49 -8.91
N ALA A 199 -11.83 -0.66 -9.63
CA ALA A 199 -13.22 -0.93 -9.94
C ALA A 199 -13.41 -2.20 -10.78
N ALA A 200 -12.56 -2.43 -11.78
CA ALA A 200 -12.56 -3.65 -12.57
C ALA A 200 -12.19 -4.88 -11.72
N ALA A 201 -11.27 -4.75 -10.76
CA ALA A 201 -10.93 -5.83 -9.83
C ALA A 201 -12.11 -6.19 -8.90
N LEU A 202 -12.83 -5.18 -8.38
CA LEU A 202 -14.07 -5.37 -7.63
C LEU A 202 -15.15 -6.09 -8.47
N ALA A 203 -15.30 -5.69 -9.74
CA ALA A 203 -16.23 -6.33 -10.65
C ALA A 203 -15.86 -7.79 -10.94
N ALA A 204 -14.57 -8.08 -11.17
CA ALA A 204 -14.06 -9.44 -11.37
C ALA A 204 -14.30 -10.34 -10.14
N LEU A 205 -14.06 -9.80 -8.94
CA LEU A 205 -14.37 -10.46 -7.67
C LEU A 205 -15.87 -10.58 -7.37
N LYS A 206 -16.72 -9.84 -8.11
CA LYS A 206 -18.17 -9.72 -7.88
C LYS A 206 -18.48 -9.21 -6.46
N VAL A 207 -17.70 -8.25 -5.97
CA VAL A 207 -17.86 -7.66 -4.63
C VAL A 207 -17.92 -6.13 -4.70
N LYS A 208 -18.55 -5.52 -3.71
CA LYS A 208 -18.47 -4.07 -3.47
C LYS A 208 -17.27 -3.78 -2.56
N LYS A 209 -16.76 -2.54 -2.59
CA LYS A 209 -15.66 -2.09 -1.72
C LYS A 209 -15.90 -2.41 -0.23
N GLY A 210 -17.11 -2.18 0.27
CA GLY A 210 -17.47 -2.47 1.67
C GLY A 210 -17.55 -3.96 2.03
N GLN A 211 -17.42 -4.86 1.05
CA GLN A 211 -17.41 -6.32 1.24
C GLN A 211 -15.99 -6.90 1.18
N LEU A 212 -14.97 -6.07 0.98
CA LEU A 212 -13.59 -6.51 1.04
C LEU A 212 -13.22 -6.93 2.46
N THR A 213 -12.61 -8.10 2.59
CA THR A 213 -12.02 -8.61 3.84
C THR A 213 -10.54 -8.27 3.96
N LEU A 214 -9.92 -7.86 2.85
CA LEU A 214 -8.56 -7.33 2.76
C LEU A 214 -8.54 -6.22 1.69
N ASP A 215 -7.92 -5.10 2.03
CA ASP A 215 -7.54 -4.02 1.11
C ASP A 215 -6.25 -3.41 1.67
N ALA A 216 -5.12 -3.74 1.06
CA ALA A 216 -3.82 -3.40 1.60
C ALA A 216 -2.78 -3.15 0.50
N THR A 217 -1.78 -2.33 0.82
CA THR A 217 -0.62 -2.08 -0.04
C THR A 217 0.61 -2.78 0.52
N ALA A 218 1.26 -3.63 -0.28
CA ALA A 218 2.42 -4.41 0.12
C ALA A 218 3.25 -4.86 -1.10
N ASP A 219 4.55 -5.03 -0.90
CA ASP A 219 5.44 -5.69 -1.88
C ASP A 219 5.16 -7.20 -1.85
N LEU A 220 4.56 -7.72 -2.92
CA LEU A 220 4.29 -9.16 -3.12
C LEU A 220 5.07 -9.72 -4.30
N ASP A 221 5.26 -8.93 -5.36
CA ASP A 221 5.78 -9.43 -6.64
C ASP A 221 7.29 -9.17 -6.79
N PRO A 222 8.15 -10.21 -6.80
CA PRO A 222 9.59 -10.04 -6.98
C PRO A 222 10.01 -9.43 -8.32
N THR A 223 9.15 -9.55 -9.33
CA THR A 223 9.45 -9.17 -10.71
C THR A 223 9.09 -7.72 -11.00
N ARG A 224 8.38 -7.07 -10.08
CA ARG A 224 7.92 -5.69 -10.21
C ARG A 224 8.43 -4.86 -9.04
N PRO A 225 9.04 -3.70 -9.27
CA PRO A 225 9.47 -2.85 -8.17
C PRO A 225 8.27 -2.13 -7.54
N GLY A 226 8.37 -1.88 -6.24
CA GLY A 226 7.39 -1.12 -5.46
C GLY A 226 6.23 -1.97 -4.94
N PRO A 227 5.47 -1.48 -3.95
CA PRO A 227 4.34 -2.22 -3.39
C PRO A 227 3.13 -2.21 -4.32
N GLU A 228 2.45 -3.35 -4.42
CA GLU A 228 1.16 -3.53 -5.08
C GLU A 228 -0.01 -3.30 -4.13
N ARG A 229 -1.21 -3.06 -4.67
CA ARG A 229 -2.45 -3.17 -3.89
C ARG A 229 -3.02 -4.57 -4.01
N VAL A 230 -3.30 -5.20 -2.88
CA VAL A 230 -3.93 -6.52 -2.79
C VAL A 230 -5.30 -6.36 -2.15
N ILE A 231 -6.29 -6.93 -2.81
CA ILE A 231 -7.67 -6.94 -2.32
C ILE A 231 -8.19 -8.37 -2.25
N ALA A 232 -9.02 -8.67 -1.27
CA ALA A 232 -9.71 -9.95 -1.20
C ALA A 232 -11.13 -9.77 -0.69
N GLY A 233 -12.05 -10.56 -1.23
CA GLY A 233 -13.46 -10.55 -0.88
C GLY A 233 -14.20 -11.64 -1.63
N GLY A 234 -15.36 -12.04 -1.12
CA GLY A 234 -16.12 -13.13 -1.73
C GLY A 234 -15.34 -14.44 -1.68
N THR A 235 -15.09 -15.04 -2.86
CA THR A 235 -14.34 -16.30 -3.02
C THR A 235 -13.04 -16.10 -3.78
N GLY A 236 -12.40 -14.93 -3.70
CA GLY A 236 -11.14 -14.69 -4.40
C GLY A 236 -10.34 -13.50 -3.90
N ALA A 237 -9.22 -13.28 -4.56
CA ALA A 237 -8.35 -12.13 -4.37
C ALA A 237 -7.87 -11.57 -5.70
N ALA A 238 -7.46 -10.30 -5.69
CA ALA A 238 -6.84 -9.64 -6.81
C ALA A 238 -5.60 -8.84 -6.38
N LEU A 239 -4.57 -8.90 -7.22
CA LEU A 239 -3.43 -7.99 -7.23
C LEU A 239 -3.74 -6.88 -8.24
N VAL A 240 -3.77 -5.64 -7.76
CA VAL A 240 -4.12 -4.44 -8.52
C VAL A 240 -2.86 -3.63 -8.74
N THR A 241 -2.48 -3.53 -10.01
CA THR A 241 -1.31 -2.77 -10.50
C THR A 241 -1.77 -1.88 -11.67
N ASP A 242 -0.95 -1.72 -12.72
CA ASP A 242 -1.41 -1.27 -14.04
C ASP A 242 -2.36 -2.29 -14.70
N THR A 243 -2.34 -3.54 -14.23
CA THR A 243 -3.17 -4.66 -14.66
C THR A 243 -3.78 -5.37 -13.45
N ILE A 244 -4.66 -6.33 -13.68
CA ILE A 244 -5.32 -7.12 -12.63
C ILE A 244 -4.88 -8.57 -12.72
N GLY A 245 -4.29 -9.08 -11.63
CA GLY A 245 -4.06 -10.49 -11.42
C GLY A 245 -5.08 -11.07 -10.46
N PHE A 246 -5.93 -12.00 -10.91
CA PHE A 246 -7.02 -12.58 -10.12
C PHE A 246 -6.78 -14.07 -9.80
N VAL A 247 -7.17 -14.48 -8.59
CA VAL A 247 -7.29 -15.90 -8.21
C VAL A 247 -8.62 -16.17 -7.53
N SER A 248 -9.19 -17.33 -7.83
CA SER A 248 -10.30 -17.91 -7.07
C SER A 248 -9.76 -18.74 -5.93
N PHE A 249 -10.27 -18.51 -4.73
CA PHE A 249 -10.07 -19.44 -3.62
C PHE A 249 -10.89 -20.71 -3.88
N PRO A 250 -10.40 -21.90 -3.46
CA PRO A 250 -11.11 -23.15 -3.64
C PRO A 250 -12.24 -23.28 -2.59
N ALA A 251 -13.18 -22.34 -2.62
CA ALA A 251 -14.32 -22.20 -1.70
C ALA A 251 -15.63 -22.14 -2.49
N ALA A 252 -16.67 -22.80 -2.01
CA ALA A 252 -17.98 -22.75 -2.67
C ALA A 252 -18.70 -21.39 -2.49
N LYS A 253 -18.44 -20.71 -1.37
CA LYS A 253 -19.07 -19.43 -1.01
C LYS A 253 -18.19 -18.62 -0.06
N ALA A 254 -18.44 -17.32 0.02
CA ALA A 254 -17.66 -16.38 0.82
C ALA A 254 -17.59 -16.75 2.32
N ALA A 255 -18.65 -17.32 2.88
CA ALA A 255 -18.69 -17.73 4.29
C ALA A 255 -17.72 -18.89 4.62
N ASP A 256 -17.25 -19.62 3.61
CA ASP A 256 -16.23 -20.66 3.76
C ASP A 256 -14.80 -20.11 3.57
N VAL A 257 -14.63 -18.80 3.35
CA VAL A 257 -13.32 -18.14 3.26
C VAL A 257 -13.02 -17.45 4.59
N GLY A 258 -11.97 -17.90 5.26
CA GLY A 258 -11.42 -17.25 6.45
C GLY A 258 -10.78 -15.91 6.11
N LYS A 259 -10.47 -15.11 7.13
CA LYS A 259 -9.84 -13.79 6.95
C LYS A 259 -8.49 -13.94 6.22
N PRO A 260 -8.32 -13.33 5.03
CA PRO A 260 -7.02 -13.33 4.36
C PRO A 260 -6.00 -12.45 5.09
N GLU A 261 -4.76 -12.88 5.11
CA GLU A 261 -3.66 -12.21 5.83
C GLU A 261 -2.43 -12.05 4.93
N LEU A 262 -1.73 -10.92 5.06
CA LEU A 262 -0.44 -10.69 4.40
C LEU A 262 0.70 -11.10 5.33
N VAL A 263 1.48 -12.09 4.93
CA VAL A 263 2.51 -12.73 5.77
C VAL A 263 3.88 -12.63 5.12
N ASP A 264 4.91 -12.37 5.92
CA ASP A 264 6.30 -12.35 5.45
C ASP A 264 6.94 -13.71 5.72
N LEU A 265 6.91 -14.58 4.72
CA LEU A 265 7.44 -15.95 4.83
C LEU A 265 8.97 -16.00 4.75
N ALA A 266 9.59 -15.11 3.97
CA ALA A 266 11.02 -15.07 3.76
C ALA A 266 11.78 -14.28 4.85
N GLY A 267 11.08 -13.38 5.56
CA GLY A 267 11.64 -12.43 6.51
C GLY A 267 12.43 -11.29 5.87
N ASP A 268 12.17 -10.98 4.60
CA ASP A 268 12.81 -9.90 3.84
C ASP A 268 11.89 -8.68 3.63
N GLY A 269 10.67 -8.74 4.16
CA GLY A 269 9.66 -7.70 4.02
C GLY A 269 8.61 -8.02 2.95
N ARG A 270 8.92 -8.87 1.97
CA ARG A 270 7.98 -9.28 0.91
C ARG A 270 6.87 -10.13 1.49
N LYS A 271 5.64 -9.84 1.07
CA LYS A 271 4.43 -10.49 1.58
C LYS A 271 3.97 -11.61 0.65
N HIS A 272 3.26 -12.54 1.27
CA HIS A 272 2.47 -13.58 0.63
C HIS A 272 1.04 -13.46 1.17
N LEU A 273 0.06 -13.85 0.37
CA LEU A 273 -1.33 -13.89 0.82
C LEU A 273 -1.63 -15.28 1.39
N ALA A 274 -1.94 -15.35 2.68
CA ALA A 274 -2.37 -16.57 3.35
C ALA A 274 -3.89 -16.52 3.60
N VAL A 275 -4.60 -17.60 3.30
CA VAL A 275 -6.04 -17.69 3.54
C VAL A 275 -6.41 -19.10 3.98
N LYS A 276 -7.20 -19.21 5.05
CA LYS A 276 -7.82 -20.48 5.43
C LYS A 276 -9.15 -20.62 4.69
N VAL A 277 -9.35 -21.73 3.99
CA VAL A 277 -10.54 -22.00 3.18
C VAL A 277 -11.18 -23.29 3.65
N ARG A 278 -12.50 -23.29 3.80
CA ARG A 278 -13.29 -24.48 4.09
C ARG A 278 -13.88 -25.05 2.81
N GLN A 279 -13.68 -26.35 2.63
CA GLN A 279 -14.20 -27.13 1.52
C GLN A 279 -15.18 -28.15 2.05
N ARG A 280 -16.32 -28.32 1.37
CA ARG A 280 -17.40 -29.22 1.78
C ARG A 280 -17.71 -30.18 0.64
N GLY A 281 -17.89 -31.46 0.97
CA GLY A 281 -18.20 -32.50 0.00
C GLY A 281 -18.29 -33.88 0.64
N GLY A 282 -18.95 -34.83 -0.02
CA GLY A 282 -18.89 -36.25 0.32
C GLY A 282 -19.30 -36.65 1.75
N GLY A 283 -20.13 -35.85 2.44
CA GLY A 283 -20.54 -36.12 3.83
C GLY A 283 -19.59 -35.54 4.91
N GLY A 284 -18.63 -34.71 4.51
CA GLY A 284 -17.71 -34.04 5.42
C GLY A 284 -17.26 -32.65 4.94
N ALA A 285 -16.22 -32.16 5.59
CA ALA A 285 -15.54 -30.93 5.24
C ALA A 285 -14.07 -30.98 5.63
N ARG A 286 -13.25 -30.21 4.93
CA ARG A 286 -11.86 -29.94 5.33
C ARG A 286 -11.60 -28.44 5.32
N ASP A 287 -10.70 -28.01 6.19
CA ASP A 287 -10.15 -26.66 6.20
C ASP A 287 -8.72 -26.75 5.66
N VAL A 288 -8.39 -25.93 4.66
CA VAL A 288 -7.06 -25.85 4.05
C VAL A 288 -6.47 -24.46 4.25
N LEU A 289 -5.19 -24.37 4.55
CA LEU A 289 -4.41 -23.13 4.49
C LEU A 289 -3.78 -23.04 3.11
N VAL A 290 -4.19 -22.03 2.34
CA VAL A 290 -3.65 -21.75 1.00
C VAL A 290 -2.74 -20.53 1.08
N ILE A 291 -1.55 -20.66 0.52
CA ILE A 291 -0.55 -19.58 0.41
C ILE A 291 -0.42 -19.19 -1.05
N TYR A 292 -0.56 -17.90 -1.34
CA TYR A 292 -0.34 -17.33 -2.67
C TYR A 292 0.89 -16.40 -2.67
N GLY A 293 1.70 -16.51 -3.70
CA GLY A 293 2.74 -15.56 -4.07
C GLY A 293 2.28 -14.68 -5.23
N ALA A 294 3.13 -13.74 -5.67
CA ALA A 294 2.89 -12.95 -6.87
C ALA A 294 4.09 -13.02 -7.83
N ARG A 295 3.80 -13.02 -9.13
CA ARG A 295 4.79 -12.95 -10.22
C ARG A 295 4.13 -12.37 -11.46
N ASP A 296 4.83 -11.46 -12.14
CA ASP A 296 4.39 -10.81 -13.38
C ASP A 296 2.97 -10.19 -13.28
N GLY A 297 2.67 -9.57 -12.13
CA GLY A 297 1.38 -8.96 -11.83
C GLY A 297 0.25 -9.95 -11.53
N LYS A 298 0.55 -11.24 -11.34
CA LYS A 298 -0.44 -12.31 -11.10
C LYS A 298 -0.19 -13.02 -9.78
N LEU A 299 -1.27 -13.39 -9.10
CA LEU A 299 -1.22 -14.29 -7.95
C LEU A 299 -1.09 -15.74 -8.43
N TYR A 300 -0.27 -16.53 -7.74
CA TYR A 300 -0.12 -17.96 -7.98
C TYR A 300 -0.09 -18.72 -6.67
N GLU A 301 -0.63 -19.94 -6.66
CA GLU A 301 -0.62 -20.79 -5.48
C GLU A 301 0.81 -21.31 -5.23
N VAL A 302 1.32 -21.07 -4.03
CA VAL A 302 2.62 -21.56 -3.55
C VAL A 302 2.46 -22.91 -2.89
N GLN A 303 1.46 -23.05 -2.01
CA GLN A 303 1.23 -24.27 -1.24
C GLN A 303 -0.20 -24.31 -0.70
N THR A 304 -0.77 -25.51 -0.65
CA THR A 304 -1.99 -25.84 0.10
C THR A 304 -1.70 -26.92 1.15
N ILE A 305 -2.17 -26.71 2.39
CA ILE A 305 -1.97 -27.62 3.52
C ILE A 305 -3.30 -27.84 4.26
N GLU A 306 -3.69 -29.09 4.48
CA GLU A 306 -4.89 -29.40 5.26
C GLU A 306 -4.63 -29.13 6.76
N VAL A 307 -5.49 -28.30 7.37
CA VAL A 307 -5.38 -27.85 8.77
C VAL A 307 -6.64 -28.15 9.59
N GLY A 308 -7.66 -28.76 8.99
CA GLY A 308 -8.84 -29.24 9.68
C GLY A 308 -9.61 -30.23 8.85
N LYS A 309 -10.31 -31.15 9.52
CA LYS A 309 -11.16 -32.16 8.88
C LYS A 309 -12.33 -32.53 9.77
N GLU A 310 -13.49 -32.72 9.17
CA GLU A 310 -14.73 -33.11 9.85
C GLU A 310 -15.53 -34.09 9.00
N ALA A 311 -15.89 -35.26 9.54
CA ALA A 311 -16.81 -36.19 8.90
C ALA A 311 -17.47 -37.10 9.96
N GLY A 312 -18.78 -37.33 9.84
CA GLY A 312 -19.49 -38.28 10.73
C GLY A 312 -19.44 -37.94 12.23
N GLY A 313 -19.27 -36.66 12.60
CA GLY A 313 -19.09 -36.24 13.99
C GLY A 313 -17.63 -36.28 14.49
N ASN A 314 -16.73 -36.86 13.70
CA ASN A 314 -15.30 -36.86 13.99
C ASN A 314 -14.64 -35.57 13.51
N LYS A 315 -13.54 -35.19 14.16
CA LYS A 315 -12.82 -33.95 13.87
C LYS A 315 -11.32 -34.07 14.10
N LEU A 316 -10.55 -33.56 13.14
CA LEU A 316 -9.13 -33.24 13.29
C LEU A 316 -8.94 -31.73 13.15
N THR A 317 -8.00 -31.17 13.90
CA THR A 317 -7.62 -29.77 13.81
C THR A 317 -6.11 -29.63 13.88
N SER A 318 -5.56 -28.63 13.21
CA SER A 318 -4.19 -28.19 13.38
C SER A 318 -4.15 -26.73 13.80
N THR A 319 -3.13 -26.37 14.58
CA THR A 319 -2.77 -24.98 14.82
C THR A 319 -1.67 -24.57 13.86
N TYR A 320 -1.63 -23.30 13.47
CA TYR A 320 -0.53 -22.77 12.68
C TYR A 320 -0.06 -21.42 13.19
N ALA A 321 1.24 -21.14 13.03
CA ALA A 321 1.86 -19.88 13.42
C ALA A 321 3.01 -19.51 12.49
N PHE A 322 3.20 -18.22 12.23
CA PHE A 322 4.37 -17.69 11.54
C PHE A 322 5.41 -17.28 12.57
N GLU A 323 6.52 -18.00 12.67
CA GLU A 323 7.54 -17.81 13.71
C GLU A 323 8.89 -17.39 13.13
N SER A 324 9.84 -17.08 14.00
CA SER A 324 11.25 -16.93 13.61
C SER A 324 11.89 -18.29 13.38
N ALA A 325 12.67 -18.41 12.30
CA ALA A 325 13.38 -19.65 11.96
C ALA A 325 14.50 -20.02 12.95
N LYS A 326 14.89 -19.13 13.86
CA LYS A 326 16.02 -19.33 14.81
C LYS A 326 15.90 -20.62 15.65
N LYS A 327 14.67 -21.06 15.94
CA LYS A 327 14.40 -22.26 16.74
C LYS A 327 14.45 -23.56 15.93
N TRP A 328 14.53 -23.46 14.60
CA TRP A 328 14.32 -24.56 13.68
C TRP A 328 15.61 -24.86 12.91
N LYS A 329 16.39 -25.80 13.41
CA LYS A 329 17.69 -26.18 12.84
C LYS A 329 17.58 -26.62 11.36
N GLN A 330 16.45 -27.23 11.01
CA GLN A 330 16.13 -27.71 9.66
C GLN A 330 15.97 -26.56 8.65
N ALA A 331 15.49 -25.40 9.09
CA ALA A 331 15.27 -24.22 8.27
C ALA A 331 16.52 -23.30 8.22
N ARG A 332 17.72 -23.89 8.18
CA ARG A 332 18.98 -23.11 8.22
C ARG A 332 19.06 -22.17 7.02
N GLY A 333 19.17 -20.87 7.30
CA GLY A 333 19.24 -19.82 6.28
C GLY A 333 17.90 -19.14 6.00
N ALA A 334 16.78 -19.72 6.41
CA ALA A 334 15.51 -19.02 6.46
C ALA A 334 15.49 -18.03 7.63
N LYS A 335 14.71 -16.96 7.53
CA LYS A 335 14.49 -16.00 8.64
C LYS A 335 13.18 -16.28 9.37
N ARG A 336 12.17 -16.75 8.64
CA ARG A 336 10.84 -17.08 9.16
C ARG A 336 10.40 -18.45 8.68
N VAL A 337 9.47 -19.03 9.44
CA VAL A 337 8.85 -20.33 9.15
C VAL A 337 7.35 -20.25 9.39
N LEU A 338 6.58 -21.04 8.67
CA LEU A 338 5.23 -21.45 9.05
C LEU A 338 5.35 -22.76 9.84
N VAL A 339 4.80 -22.80 11.03
CA VAL A 339 4.77 -23.99 11.89
C VAL A 339 3.34 -24.46 11.96
N ILE A 340 3.09 -25.72 11.65
CA ILE A 340 1.78 -26.37 11.77
C ILE A 340 1.92 -27.54 12.74
N LYS A 341 1.01 -27.65 13.70
CA LYS A 341 1.01 -28.74 14.69
C LYS A 341 -0.37 -29.35 14.80
N ALA A 342 -0.42 -30.68 14.90
CA ALA A 342 -1.62 -31.41 15.20
C ALA A 342 -2.23 -30.91 16.53
N GLY A 343 -3.52 -30.65 16.51
CA GLY A 343 -4.34 -30.42 17.69
C GLY A 343 -4.99 -31.71 18.17
N PRO A 344 -5.79 -31.64 19.24
CA PRO A 344 -6.57 -32.79 19.71
C PRO A 344 -7.53 -33.29 18.63
N ALA A 345 -7.69 -34.61 18.56
CA ALA A 345 -8.69 -35.26 17.74
C ALA A 345 -9.98 -35.51 18.54
N VAL A 346 -11.11 -35.55 17.83
CA VAL A 346 -12.41 -35.96 18.38
C VAL A 346 -12.94 -37.10 17.53
N GLY A 347 -13.27 -38.23 18.17
CA GLY A 347 -13.87 -39.40 17.54
C GLY A 347 -12.92 -40.27 16.70
N TRP A 348 -11.97 -39.65 15.98
CA TRP A 348 -10.90 -40.38 15.29
C TRP A 348 -9.67 -40.60 16.18
N ASP A 349 -9.01 -41.73 15.93
CA ASP A 349 -7.73 -42.17 16.49
C ASP A 349 -6.89 -42.91 15.42
N GLU A 350 -5.75 -43.48 15.81
CA GLU A 350 -4.85 -44.23 14.93
C GLU A 350 -5.54 -45.42 14.25
N ASP A 351 -6.42 -46.11 14.99
CA ASP A 351 -7.08 -47.33 14.54
C ASP A 351 -8.31 -47.05 13.67
N THR A 352 -8.83 -45.81 13.66
CA THR A 352 -10.08 -45.47 12.97
C THR A 352 -9.93 -44.45 11.85
N TYR A 353 -8.79 -43.77 11.75
CA TYR A 353 -8.50 -42.82 10.67
C TYR A 353 -7.67 -43.47 9.55
N HIS A 354 -8.35 -43.93 8.50
CA HIS A 354 -7.72 -44.62 7.35
C HIS A 354 -7.85 -43.85 6.03
N GLU A 355 -8.08 -42.54 6.10
CA GLU A 355 -8.30 -41.76 4.89
C GLU A 355 -7.00 -41.56 4.11
N ALA A 356 -7.06 -41.83 2.81
CA ALA A 356 -5.95 -41.55 1.92
C ALA A 356 -5.75 -40.02 1.77
N PRO A 357 -4.52 -39.50 1.84
CA PRO A 357 -4.23 -38.11 1.54
C PRO A 357 -4.78 -37.68 0.17
N ALA A 358 -5.42 -36.53 0.12
CA ALA A 358 -5.82 -35.95 -1.16
C ALA A 358 -4.57 -35.45 -1.92
N PRO A 359 -4.51 -35.62 -3.25
CA PRO A 359 -3.32 -35.25 -4.03
C PRO A 359 -3.14 -33.73 -4.21
N ASP A 360 -4.17 -32.95 -3.88
CA ASP A 360 -4.22 -31.49 -4.11
C ASP A 360 -3.78 -30.65 -2.90
N ALA A 361 -3.45 -31.29 -1.78
CA ALA A 361 -3.02 -30.64 -0.56
C ALA A 361 -2.04 -31.51 0.21
N GLU A 362 -1.16 -30.89 0.99
CA GLU A 362 -0.42 -31.64 1.99
C GLU A 362 -1.39 -32.19 3.06
N PRO A 363 -1.28 -33.48 3.45
CA PRO A 363 -2.18 -34.08 4.42
C PRO A 363 -2.11 -33.40 5.78
N ILE A 364 -3.24 -33.48 6.48
CA ILE A 364 -3.36 -33.02 7.86
C ILE A 364 -2.40 -33.78 8.77
N HIS A 365 -1.75 -33.06 9.69
CA HIS A 365 -0.94 -33.68 10.74
C HIS A 365 -1.85 -34.24 11.83
N VAL A 366 -1.59 -35.46 12.28
CA VAL A 366 -2.40 -36.18 13.27
C VAL A 366 -1.68 -36.28 14.62
N PRO A 367 -2.42 -36.32 15.75
CA PRO A 367 -1.79 -36.27 17.07
C PRO A 367 -1.19 -37.62 17.54
N TRP A 368 -1.42 -38.72 16.84
CA TRP A 368 -0.89 -40.05 17.18
C TRP A 368 0.30 -40.49 16.31
N ASP A 369 0.63 -39.76 15.25
CA ASP A 369 1.82 -40.05 14.43
C ASP A 369 3.06 -39.44 15.11
N ASP A 370 3.76 -40.23 15.93
CA ASP A 370 4.96 -39.81 16.66
C ASP A 370 6.08 -39.30 15.72
N ASP A 371 6.11 -39.76 14.47
CA ASP A 371 7.06 -39.34 13.44
C ASP A 371 6.62 -38.06 12.71
N ARG A 372 5.36 -37.64 12.85
CA ARG A 372 4.79 -36.46 12.17
C ARG A 372 3.61 -35.83 12.93
N ILE A 373 3.89 -35.30 14.12
CA ILE A 373 2.91 -34.49 14.88
C ILE A 373 2.75 -33.06 14.31
N GLY A 374 3.50 -32.70 13.27
CA GLY A 374 3.47 -31.38 12.66
C GLY A 374 4.49 -31.20 11.53
N GLY A 375 4.54 -29.97 11.01
CA GLY A 375 5.46 -29.56 9.96
C GLY A 375 5.99 -28.14 10.19
N VAL A 376 7.22 -27.92 9.76
CA VAL A 376 7.86 -26.60 9.67
C VAL A 376 8.12 -26.33 8.21
N TYR A 377 7.66 -25.19 7.73
CA TYR A 377 7.71 -24.79 6.34
C TYR A 377 8.49 -23.48 6.19
N TRP A 378 9.33 -23.37 5.17
CA TRP A 378 10.05 -22.14 4.86
C TRP A 378 10.19 -21.95 3.35
N LEU A 379 10.20 -20.69 2.96
CA LEU A 379 10.44 -20.31 1.57
C LEU A 379 11.94 -20.46 1.27
N THR A 380 12.27 -21.14 0.18
CA THR A 380 13.63 -21.20 -0.34
C THR A 380 13.90 -20.01 -1.28
N ARG A 381 15.13 -19.89 -1.78
CA ARG A 381 15.51 -18.80 -2.69
C ARG A 381 14.80 -18.85 -4.05
N ASP A 382 14.35 -20.01 -4.48
CA ASP A 382 13.63 -20.17 -5.77
C ASP A 382 12.12 -19.87 -5.65
N GLY A 383 11.65 -19.55 -4.44
CA GLY A 383 10.25 -19.24 -4.17
C GLY A 383 9.37 -20.48 -3.92
N THR A 384 9.96 -21.67 -3.77
CA THR A 384 9.25 -22.88 -3.33
C THR A 384 9.19 -22.99 -1.81
N LEU A 385 8.13 -23.61 -1.29
CA LEU A 385 8.01 -23.92 0.12
C LEU A 385 8.65 -25.29 0.38
N THR A 386 9.70 -25.34 1.18
CA THR A 386 10.29 -26.60 1.69
C THR A 386 9.76 -26.88 3.08
N SER A 387 9.69 -28.16 3.46
CA SER A 387 9.18 -28.60 4.76
C SER A 387 10.12 -29.56 5.48
N ALA A 388 10.01 -29.60 6.80
CA ALA A 388 10.53 -30.67 7.65
C ALA A 388 9.47 -31.09 8.68
N VAL A 389 9.43 -32.38 9.00
CA VAL A 389 8.49 -32.92 10.00
C VAL A 389 8.87 -32.51 11.42
N ILE A 390 7.86 -32.32 12.25
CA ILE A 390 7.99 -32.18 13.70
C ILE A 390 7.67 -33.54 14.31
N LYS A 391 8.62 -34.08 15.07
CA LYS A 391 8.46 -35.31 15.85
C LYS A 391 8.11 -34.97 17.30
N ARG A 392 7.50 -35.91 18.01
CA ARG A 392 7.17 -35.76 19.44
C ARG A 392 8.41 -35.66 20.32
#